data_AF-A0A849AEY2-F1
#
_entry.id   AF-A0A849AEY2-F1
#
_cell.length_a   1.000
_cell.length_b   1.000
_cell.length_c   1.000
_cell.angle_alpha   90.00
_cell.angle_beta   90.00
_cell.angle_gamma   90.00
#
_symmetry.space_group_name_H-M   'P 1'
#
loop_
_entity.id
_entity.type
_entity.pdbx_description
1 polymer ?
#
loop_
_entity_poly.entity_id
_entity_poly.type
_entity_poly.pdbx_seq_one_letter_code
_entity_poly.pdbx_strand_id
1 'polypeptide(L)'
;MDLQVCVNGARSVSEHPRLSSDASEVAEEAAAAVDAGAGSVHLHPKDADGTDTLDEDCVAHWVREVRRRCPGVPVGVTTGAWIAPDVDRRVAAIAAWSTMPDFASVNWHEQGAEAVAAVLLEHGVGIEAGIWHLDGLRAWQRSALRSQCLRVLIELPDIGDVDAVRQHAESLVTGVRRVAPGSSILLHGEERSTWPAIDLAVEAELPTRIGLEDTLTLPDGTPASGNAQLVEEVVRCFGRRAR
;
A
#
# COMPACT_ATOMS: atom_id res chain seq x y z
N MET A 1 6.94 -13.06 -9.33
CA MET A 1 6.09 -12.63 -8.20
C MET A 1 6.26 -11.14 -8.07
N ASP A 2 5.17 -10.38 -8.13
CA ASP A 2 5.17 -8.95 -7.82
C ASP A 2 4.72 -8.79 -6.36
N LEU A 3 5.63 -8.34 -5.51
CA LEU A 3 5.42 -8.20 -4.06
C LEU A 3 5.82 -6.80 -3.63
N GLN A 4 4.90 -6.07 -3.04
CA GLN A 4 5.15 -4.76 -2.43
C GLN A 4 5.38 -4.94 -0.93
N VAL A 5 6.33 -4.20 -0.35
CA VAL A 5 6.44 -4.06 1.10
C VAL A 5 5.74 -2.80 1.57
N CYS A 6 4.91 -2.87 2.63
CA CYS A 6 4.30 -1.71 3.30
C CYS A 6 4.93 -1.50 4.70
N VAL A 7 5.93 -0.62 4.77
CA VAL A 7 6.95 -0.71 5.83
C VAL A 7 6.54 -0.19 7.20
N ASN A 8 5.53 0.69 7.29
CA ASN A 8 5.17 1.34 8.55
C ASN A 8 3.66 1.58 8.75
N GLY A 9 2.96 2.14 7.76
CA GLY A 9 1.53 2.41 7.86
C GLY A 9 1.17 3.55 8.81
N ALA A 10 -0.13 3.69 9.06
CA ALA A 10 -0.68 4.65 10.04
C ALA A 10 -0.45 4.21 11.51
N ARG A 11 0.41 3.21 11.74
CA ARG A 11 0.71 2.66 13.07
C ARG A 11 1.51 3.62 13.94
N SER A 12 1.31 3.49 15.24
CA SER A 12 2.16 4.08 16.27
C SER A 12 3.50 3.36 16.33
N VAL A 13 4.59 4.12 16.51
CA VAL A 13 5.94 3.58 16.72
C VAL A 13 6.05 2.66 17.94
N SER A 14 5.10 2.77 18.88
CA SER A 14 5.05 1.90 20.06
C SER A 14 4.53 0.49 19.79
N GLU A 15 3.88 0.24 18.65
CA GLU A 15 3.26 -1.05 18.33
C GLU A 15 4.28 -2.14 18.00
N HIS A 16 5.46 -1.76 17.48
CA HIS A 16 6.48 -2.72 17.09
C HIS A 16 7.88 -2.08 17.14
N PRO A 17 8.92 -2.79 17.63
CA PRO A 17 10.28 -2.23 17.76
C PRO A 17 10.96 -1.77 16.46
N ARG A 18 10.41 -2.13 15.31
CA ARG A 18 10.87 -1.73 13.97
C ARG A 18 10.04 -0.61 13.33
N LEU A 19 9.02 -0.12 14.02
CA LEU A 19 8.32 1.08 13.60
C LEU A 19 9.05 2.30 14.17
N SER A 20 9.27 3.30 13.32
CA SER A 20 10.02 4.49 13.66
C SER A 20 9.46 5.73 12.94
N SER A 21 9.65 6.89 13.55
CA SER A 21 9.46 8.19 12.92
C SER A 21 10.75 8.70 12.25
N ASP A 22 11.86 7.96 12.33
CA ASP A 22 13.09 8.25 11.62
C ASP A 22 13.06 7.58 10.23
N ALA A 23 13.08 8.41 9.19
CA ALA A 23 13.07 7.95 7.80
C ALA A 23 14.27 7.06 7.45
N SER A 24 15.43 7.27 8.08
CA SER A 24 16.63 6.48 7.82
C SER A 24 16.53 5.07 8.39
N GLU A 25 15.89 4.89 9.55
CA GLU A 25 15.63 3.58 10.13
C GLU A 25 14.59 2.81 9.31
N VAL A 26 13.52 3.48 8.87
CA VAL A 26 12.51 2.85 8.00
C VAL A 26 13.09 2.52 6.62
N ALA A 27 14.01 3.34 6.09
CA ALA A 27 14.71 3.02 4.85
C ALA A 27 15.62 1.79 4.98
N GLU A 28 16.14 1.49 6.17
CA GLU A 28 16.87 0.24 6.44
C GLU A 28 15.93 -0.96 6.46
N GLU A 29 14.76 -0.85 7.08
CA GLU A 29 13.73 -1.90 7.02
C GLU A 29 13.23 -2.13 5.59
N ALA A 30 13.05 -1.05 4.80
CA ALA A 30 12.71 -1.15 3.39
C ALA A 30 13.78 -1.91 2.60
N ALA A 31 15.06 -1.60 2.81
CA ALA A 31 16.17 -2.28 2.14
C ALA A 31 16.24 -3.77 2.50
N ALA A 32 16.08 -4.09 3.78
CA ALA A 32 16.05 -5.48 4.24
C ALA A 32 14.87 -6.27 3.62
N ALA A 33 13.71 -5.63 3.47
CA ALA A 33 12.55 -6.21 2.81
C ALA A 33 12.75 -6.38 1.29
N VAL A 34 13.43 -5.44 0.63
CA VAL A 34 13.81 -5.57 -0.79
C VAL A 34 14.79 -6.72 -0.98
N ASP A 35 15.83 -6.82 -0.14
CA ASP A 35 16.78 -7.94 -0.17
C ASP A 35 16.10 -9.30 0.07
N ALA A 36 15.03 -9.32 0.86
CA ALA A 36 14.20 -10.50 1.10
C ALA A 36 13.29 -10.87 -0.09
N GLY A 37 13.07 -9.97 -1.05
CA GLY A 37 12.32 -10.25 -2.28
C GLY A 37 11.19 -9.27 -2.62
N ALA A 38 11.03 -8.16 -1.90
CA ALA A 38 10.08 -7.11 -2.28
C ALA A 38 10.56 -6.35 -3.53
N GLY A 39 9.66 -6.12 -4.48
CA GLY A 39 9.92 -5.42 -5.75
C GLY A 39 9.49 -3.95 -5.76
N SER A 40 8.74 -3.49 -4.75
CA SER A 40 8.35 -2.09 -4.55
C SER A 40 8.12 -1.80 -3.07
N VAL A 41 8.21 -0.53 -2.68
CA VAL A 41 8.01 -0.07 -1.30
C VAL A 41 6.80 0.87 -1.25
N HIS A 42 5.92 0.68 -0.27
CA HIS A 42 4.90 1.64 0.15
C HIS A 42 5.23 2.11 1.56
N LEU A 43 5.13 3.42 1.81
CA LEU A 43 5.41 4.01 3.11
C LEU A 43 4.44 5.13 3.46
N HIS A 44 4.34 5.41 4.75
CA HIS A 44 3.66 6.57 5.29
C HIS A 44 4.73 7.57 5.77
N PRO A 45 4.89 8.74 5.13
CA PRO A 45 5.77 9.78 5.64
C PRO A 45 5.25 10.26 6.99
N LYS A 46 6.12 10.34 7.98
CA LYS A 46 5.79 10.80 9.34
C LYS A 46 6.52 12.10 9.67
N ASP A 47 5.86 12.96 10.44
CA ASP A 47 6.48 14.13 11.05
C ASP A 47 7.32 13.74 12.28
N ALA A 48 7.90 14.75 12.95
CA ALA A 48 8.74 14.55 14.12
C ALA A 48 8.01 13.91 15.31
N ASP A 49 6.68 14.03 15.37
CA ASP A 49 5.85 13.43 16.42
C ASP A 49 5.39 12.01 16.05
N GLY A 50 5.77 11.51 14.86
CA GLY A 50 5.39 10.20 14.36
C GLY A 50 4.00 10.15 13.75
N THR A 51 3.40 11.30 13.44
CA THR A 51 2.09 11.40 12.79
C THR A 51 2.26 11.40 11.28
N ASP A 52 1.38 10.70 10.57
CA ASP A 52 1.37 10.73 9.10
C ASP A 52 1.22 12.16 8.58
N THR A 53 1.96 12.51 7.53
CA THR A 53 1.96 13.88 6.97
C THR A 53 2.08 13.87 5.45
N LEU A 54 1.48 14.89 4.82
CA LEU A 54 1.64 15.21 3.40
C LEU A 54 2.51 16.46 3.19
N ASP A 55 3.17 16.96 4.24
CA ASP A 55 4.08 18.10 4.17
C ASP A 55 5.24 17.83 3.18
N GLU A 56 5.57 18.84 2.37
CA GLU A 56 6.52 18.67 1.26
C GLU A 56 7.91 18.25 1.73
N ASP A 57 8.40 18.81 2.83
CA ASP A 57 9.75 18.55 3.32
C ASP A 57 9.83 17.16 3.91
N CYS A 58 8.79 16.74 4.64
CA CYS A 58 8.66 15.39 5.17
C CYS A 58 8.59 14.37 4.04
N VAL A 59 7.64 14.50 3.10
CA VAL A 59 7.49 13.57 1.98
C VAL A 59 8.79 13.46 1.18
N ALA A 60 9.42 14.60 0.87
CA ALA A 60 10.67 14.62 0.14
C ALA A 60 11.83 13.96 0.90
N HIS A 61 11.92 14.15 2.22
CA HIS A 61 12.93 13.49 3.05
C HIS A 61 12.75 11.96 3.04
N TRP A 62 11.53 11.48 3.32
CA TRP A 62 11.21 10.05 3.37
C TRP A 62 11.47 9.35 2.02
N VAL A 63 10.98 9.93 0.92
CA VAL A 63 11.18 9.37 -0.43
C VAL A 63 12.67 9.33 -0.78
N ARG A 64 13.46 10.36 -0.44
CA ARG A 64 14.90 10.38 -0.72
C ARG A 64 15.67 9.35 0.09
N GLU A 65 15.36 9.17 1.37
CA GLU A 65 16.05 8.17 2.20
C GLU A 65 15.79 6.75 1.71
N VAL A 66 14.54 6.40 1.39
CA VAL A 66 14.23 5.08 0.83
C VAL A 66 14.92 4.88 -0.52
N ARG A 67 14.88 5.86 -1.44
CA ARG A 67 15.58 5.75 -2.74
C ARG A 67 17.08 5.61 -2.61
N ARG A 68 17.69 6.27 -1.62
CA ARG A 68 19.12 6.15 -1.33
C ARG A 68 19.49 4.74 -0.88
N ARG A 69 18.63 4.08 -0.09
CA ARG A 69 18.85 2.71 0.39
C ARG A 69 18.41 1.64 -0.60
N CYS A 70 17.40 1.90 -1.41
CA CYS A 70 16.79 0.98 -2.36
C CYS A 70 16.86 1.54 -3.80
N PRO A 71 18.07 1.72 -4.38
CA PRO A 71 18.21 2.34 -5.69
C PRO A 71 17.52 1.52 -6.78
N GLY A 72 16.63 2.16 -7.56
CA GLY A 72 15.89 1.53 -8.65
C GLY A 72 14.61 0.79 -8.24
N VAL A 73 14.29 0.76 -6.94
CA VAL A 73 13.04 0.19 -6.44
C VAL A 73 11.95 1.28 -6.45
N PRO A 74 10.77 1.02 -7.05
CA PRO A 74 9.65 1.96 -7.02
C PRO A 74 9.18 2.26 -5.59
N VAL A 75 9.01 3.54 -5.26
CA VAL A 75 8.57 4.02 -3.95
C VAL A 75 7.19 4.66 -4.05
N GLY A 76 6.27 4.20 -3.22
CA GLY A 76 4.92 4.72 -3.07
C GLY A 76 4.67 5.35 -1.72
N VAL A 77 3.75 6.32 -1.68
CA VAL A 77 3.30 6.94 -0.44
C VAL A 77 1.78 6.91 -0.31
N THR A 78 1.29 6.95 0.93
CA THR A 78 -0.14 7.16 1.20
C THR A 78 -0.60 8.58 0.88
N THR A 79 -1.89 8.75 0.54
CA THR A 79 -2.58 10.05 0.50
C THR A 79 -3.89 10.05 1.30
N GLY A 80 -4.01 9.11 2.25
CA GLY A 80 -5.23 8.84 3.00
C GLY A 80 -5.90 10.08 3.60
N ALA A 81 -7.23 10.11 3.56
CA ALA A 81 -8.00 11.26 4.04
C ALA A 81 -7.81 11.55 5.54
N TRP A 82 -7.38 10.57 6.35
CA TRP A 82 -7.11 10.80 7.78
C TRP A 82 -5.95 11.77 8.01
N ILE A 83 -5.02 11.91 7.06
CA ILE A 83 -3.87 12.81 7.15
C ILE A 83 -4.30 14.26 6.93
N ALA A 84 -5.15 14.47 5.91
CA ALA A 84 -5.73 15.77 5.57
C ALA A 84 -7.19 15.58 5.13
N PRO A 85 -8.16 15.62 6.07
CA PRO A 85 -9.57 15.34 5.76
C PRO A 85 -10.22 16.37 4.83
N ASP A 86 -9.72 17.60 4.88
CA ASP A 86 -10.16 18.68 3.98
C ASP A 86 -9.54 18.49 2.59
N VAL A 87 -10.41 18.33 1.58
CA VAL A 87 -10.00 18.00 0.21
C VAL A 87 -9.08 19.07 -0.38
N ASP A 88 -9.42 20.35 -0.20
CA ASP A 88 -8.65 21.45 -0.80
C ASP A 88 -7.26 21.55 -0.16
N ARG A 89 -7.15 21.38 1.17
CA ARG A 89 -5.87 21.30 1.85
C ARG A 89 -5.05 20.10 1.43
N ARG A 90 -5.68 18.94 1.27
CA ARG A 90 -5.00 17.72 0.83
C ARG A 90 -4.43 17.87 -0.58
N VAL A 91 -5.24 18.37 -1.51
CA VAL A 91 -4.81 18.65 -2.89
C VAL A 91 -3.71 19.70 -2.91
N ALA A 92 -3.83 20.78 -2.12
CA ALA A 92 -2.81 21.82 -2.03
C ALA A 92 -1.48 21.30 -1.47
N ALA A 93 -1.52 20.43 -0.46
CA ALA A 93 -0.31 19.81 0.09
C ALA A 93 0.40 18.93 -0.94
N ILE A 94 -0.34 18.09 -1.66
CA ILE A 94 0.22 17.25 -2.74
C ILE A 94 0.75 18.11 -3.89
N ALA A 95 0.06 19.19 -4.24
CA ALA A 95 0.49 20.13 -5.27
C ALA A 95 1.80 20.85 -4.94
N ALA A 96 2.16 20.95 -3.66
CA ALA A 96 3.40 21.59 -3.21
C ALA A 96 4.61 20.66 -3.28
N TRP A 97 4.42 19.35 -3.44
CA TRP A 97 5.53 18.39 -3.42
C TRP A 97 6.60 18.76 -4.45
N SER A 98 7.86 18.75 -4.00
CA SER A 98 9.02 19.01 -4.87
C SER A 98 9.77 17.74 -5.27
N THR A 99 9.50 16.63 -4.58
CA THR A 99 10.09 15.32 -4.84
C THR A 99 8.99 14.31 -4.97
N MET A 100 8.81 13.78 -6.19
CA MET A 100 7.73 12.86 -6.48
C MET A 100 8.09 11.43 -6.08
N PRO A 101 7.19 10.71 -5.38
CA PRO A 101 7.24 9.26 -5.34
C PRO A 101 6.95 8.69 -6.74
N ASP A 102 7.20 7.41 -6.94
CA ASP A 102 6.90 6.73 -8.21
C ASP A 102 5.39 6.48 -8.36
N PHE A 103 4.70 6.25 -7.24
CA PHE A 103 3.25 6.12 -7.18
C PHE A 103 2.70 6.61 -5.84
N ALA A 104 1.37 6.71 -5.72
CA ALA A 104 0.70 6.99 -4.48
C ALA A 104 -0.66 6.30 -4.43
N SER A 105 -1.08 5.87 -3.23
CA SER A 105 -2.41 5.27 -3.03
C SER A 105 -3.49 6.34 -2.90
N VAL A 106 -4.61 6.14 -3.60
CA VAL A 106 -5.80 6.98 -3.54
C VAL A 106 -7.02 6.10 -3.29
N ASN A 107 -7.57 6.19 -2.09
CA ASN A 107 -8.76 5.45 -1.69
C ASN A 107 -10.01 6.00 -2.39
N TRP A 108 -10.61 5.23 -3.29
CA TRP A 108 -11.66 5.74 -4.16
C TRP A 108 -13.02 5.93 -3.49
N HIS A 109 -13.15 5.44 -2.25
CA HIS A 109 -14.32 5.70 -1.40
C HIS A 109 -14.23 7.05 -0.67
N GLU A 110 -13.06 7.67 -0.62
CA GLU A 110 -12.85 8.95 0.07
C GLU A 110 -13.36 10.14 -0.74
N GLN A 111 -13.83 11.17 -0.02
CA GLN A 111 -14.22 12.43 -0.64
C GLN A 111 -13.01 13.10 -1.31
N GLY A 112 -13.16 13.51 -2.57
CA GLY A 112 -12.09 14.17 -3.32
C GLY A 112 -11.08 13.24 -3.97
N ALA A 113 -11.31 11.91 -3.99
CA ALA A 113 -10.41 10.95 -4.63
C ALA A 113 -10.00 11.34 -6.06
N GLU A 114 -10.95 11.81 -6.90
CA GLU A 114 -10.62 12.25 -8.26
C GLU A 114 -9.75 13.51 -8.31
N ALA A 115 -9.92 14.45 -7.36
CA ALA A 115 -9.10 15.66 -7.30
C ALA A 115 -7.67 15.33 -6.85
N VAL A 116 -7.53 14.44 -5.87
CA VAL A 116 -6.24 13.90 -5.42
C VAL A 116 -5.54 13.14 -6.55
N ALA A 117 -6.27 12.26 -7.24
CA ALA A 117 -5.74 11.54 -8.41
C ALA A 117 -5.30 12.49 -9.53
N ALA A 118 -6.09 13.54 -9.82
CA ALA A 118 -5.76 14.51 -10.85
C ALA A 118 -4.43 15.25 -10.55
N VAL A 119 -4.25 15.76 -9.33
CA VAL A 119 -3.01 16.48 -8.97
C VAL A 119 -1.80 15.55 -8.95
N LEU A 120 -1.94 14.28 -8.58
CA LEU A 120 -0.86 13.29 -8.67
C LEU A 120 -0.44 13.04 -10.14
N LEU A 121 -1.41 12.90 -11.04
CA LEU A 121 -1.14 12.71 -12.47
C LEU A 121 -0.48 13.93 -13.11
N GLU A 122 -0.85 15.15 -12.69
CA GLU A 122 -0.18 16.38 -13.14
C GLU A 122 1.31 16.39 -12.78
N HIS A 123 1.68 15.74 -11.67
CA HIS A 123 3.07 15.55 -11.24
C HIS A 123 3.74 14.30 -11.83
N GLY A 124 3.04 13.53 -12.66
CA GLY A 124 3.55 12.28 -13.22
C GLY A 124 3.65 11.13 -12.21
N VAL A 125 2.94 11.19 -11.08
CA VAL A 125 2.90 10.14 -10.07
C VAL A 125 1.87 9.08 -10.47
N GLY A 126 2.25 7.80 -10.45
CA GLY A 126 1.34 6.69 -10.71
C GLY A 126 0.26 6.58 -9.62
N ILE A 127 -0.96 6.19 -9.99
CA ILE A 127 -2.05 6.01 -9.00
C ILE A 127 -2.29 4.54 -8.71
N GLU A 128 -2.21 4.17 -7.43
CA GLU A 128 -2.81 2.95 -6.93
C GLU A 128 -4.24 3.26 -6.46
N ALA A 129 -5.24 2.76 -7.20
CA ALA A 129 -6.63 3.00 -6.85
C ALA A 129 -7.06 2.07 -5.71
N GLY A 130 -7.12 2.60 -4.49
CA GLY A 130 -7.54 1.87 -3.28
C GLY A 130 -9.04 1.56 -3.31
N ILE A 131 -9.39 0.27 -3.27
CA ILE A 131 -10.77 -0.23 -3.32
C ILE A 131 -11.00 -1.20 -2.16
N TRP A 132 -11.75 -0.72 -1.17
CA TRP A 132 -12.03 -1.45 0.06
C TRP A 132 -13.35 -2.22 0.00
N HIS A 133 -14.31 -1.72 -0.78
CA HIS A 133 -15.67 -2.25 -0.88
C HIS A 133 -16.32 -1.86 -2.20
N LEU A 134 -17.51 -2.42 -2.45
CA LEU A 134 -18.21 -2.26 -3.73
C LEU A 134 -18.61 -0.81 -4.03
N ASP A 135 -18.80 0.05 -3.03
CA ASP A 135 -19.05 1.47 -3.29
C ASP A 135 -17.82 2.21 -3.81
N GLY A 136 -16.63 1.93 -3.26
CA GLY A 136 -15.37 2.42 -3.82
C GLY A 136 -15.17 1.92 -5.25
N LEU A 137 -15.44 0.64 -5.51
CA LEU A 137 -15.40 0.09 -6.88
C LEU A 137 -16.38 0.79 -7.82
N ARG A 138 -17.62 1.03 -7.38
CA ARG A 138 -18.63 1.74 -8.18
C ARG A 138 -18.22 3.19 -8.44
N ALA A 139 -17.59 3.86 -7.48
CA ALA A 139 -17.05 5.21 -7.64
C ALA A 139 -15.91 5.21 -8.67
N TRP A 140 -14.95 4.31 -8.54
CA TRP A 140 -13.84 4.14 -9.50
C TRP A 140 -14.32 3.79 -10.90
N GLN A 141 -15.33 2.91 -11.01
CA GLN A 141 -15.98 2.58 -12.27
C GLN A 141 -16.54 3.81 -13.00
N ARG A 142 -17.06 4.82 -12.29
CA ARG A 142 -17.61 6.04 -12.90
C ARG A 142 -16.55 7.08 -13.27
N SER A 143 -15.34 6.97 -12.73
CA SER A 143 -14.29 7.94 -12.94
C SER A 143 -13.73 7.91 -14.36
N ALA A 144 -13.47 9.09 -14.93
CA ALA A 144 -12.72 9.21 -16.17
C ALA A 144 -11.21 8.96 -15.99
N LEU A 145 -10.69 9.04 -14.76
CA LEU A 145 -9.29 8.79 -14.43
C LEU A 145 -8.97 7.29 -14.30
N ARG A 146 -9.99 6.43 -14.32
CA ARG A 146 -9.88 4.99 -14.13
C ARG A 146 -8.80 4.30 -14.97
N SER A 147 -8.74 4.62 -16.27
CA SER A 147 -7.76 4.04 -17.19
C SER A 147 -6.35 4.62 -17.08
N GLN A 148 -6.17 5.63 -16.23
CA GLN A 148 -4.87 6.25 -15.93
C GLN A 148 -4.25 5.73 -14.62
N CYS A 149 -4.99 4.93 -13.84
CA CYS A 149 -4.44 4.27 -12.66
C CYS A 149 -3.38 3.22 -13.06
N LEU A 150 -2.26 3.23 -12.34
CA LEU A 150 -1.17 2.27 -12.50
C LEU A 150 -1.67 0.84 -12.22
N ARG A 151 -2.40 0.68 -11.12
CA ARG A 151 -3.05 -0.56 -10.73
C ARG A 151 -4.22 -0.30 -9.79
N VAL A 152 -5.05 -1.31 -9.59
CA VAL A 152 -6.05 -1.32 -8.52
C VAL A 152 -5.44 -1.99 -7.29
N LEU A 153 -5.51 -1.31 -6.17
CA LEU A 153 -5.11 -1.80 -4.86
C LEU A 153 -6.38 -2.26 -4.13
N ILE A 154 -6.60 -3.57 -4.05
CA ILE A 154 -7.72 -4.13 -3.29
C ILE A 154 -7.27 -4.30 -1.85
N GLU A 155 -7.97 -3.63 -0.95
CA GLU A 155 -7.62 -3.52 0.48
C GLU A 155 -8.73 -4.19 1.27
N LEU A 156 -8.47 -5.38 1.78
CA LEU A 156 -9.45 -6.08 2.61
C LEU A 156 -9.34 -5.52 4.04
N PRO A 157 -10.41 -4.93 4.60
CA PRO A 157 -10.38 -4.42 5.98
C PRO A 157 -10.21 -5.57 6.97
N ASP A 158 -9.96 -5.28 8.25
CA ASP A 158 -9.77 -6.29 9.31
C ASP A 158 -11.00 -7.19 9.60
N ILE A 159 -11.23 -8.17 8.72
CA ILE A 159 -12.28 -9.18 8.80
C ILE A 159 -11.74 -10.41 9.54
N GLY A 160 -12.43 -10.82 10.62
CA GLY A 160 -12.02 -11.95 11.46
C GLY A 160 -12.44 -13.35 10.97
N ASP A 161 -13.20 -13.44 9.88
CA ASP A 161 -13.70 -14.69 9.31
C ASP A 161 -13.10 -14.92 7.92
N VAL A 162 -12.41 -16.06 7.75
CA VAL A 162 -11.64 -16.38 6.53
C VAL A 162 -12.53 -16.51 5.30
N ASP A 163 -13.72 -17.09 5.45
CA ASP A 163 -14.67 -17.25 4.34
C ASP A 163 -15.22 -15.89 3.90
N ALA A 164 -15.50 -14.99 4.85
CA ALA A 164 -15.88 -13.61 4.56
C ALA A 164 -14.75 -12.83 3.85
N VAL A 165 -13.48 -13.01 4.25
CA VAL A 165 -12.33 -12.41 3.55
C VAL A 165 -12.30 -12.87 2.10
N ARG A 166 -12.40 -14.18 1.86
CA ARG A 166 -12.42 -14.78 0.52
C ARG A 166 -13.56 -14.23 -0.32
N GLN A 167 -14.79 -14.26 0.21
CA GLN A 167 -15.97 -13.78 -0.51
C GLN A 167 -15.82 -12.30 -0.91
N HIS A 168 -15.29 -11.48 -0.01
CA HIS A 168 -15.08 -10.06 -0.24
C HIS A 168 -14.00 -9.81 -1.32
N ALA A 169 -12.86 -10.48 -1.20
CA ALA A 169 -11.77 -10.40 -2.19
C ALA A 169 -12.24 -10.83 -3.59
N GLU A 170 -12.87 -11.99 -3.71
CA GLU A 170 -13.36 -12.52 -4.98
C GLU A 170 -14.41 -11.59 -5.63
N SER A 171 -15.27 -11.00 -4.81
CA SER A 171 -16.27 -10.02 -5.27
C SER A 171 -15.62 -8.77 -5.86
N LEU A 172 -14.59 -8.22 -5.21
CA LEU A 172 -13.87 -7.04 -5.68
C LEU A 172 -13.02 -7.36 -6.92
N VAL A 173 -12.26 -8.46 -6.91
CA VAL A 173 -11.45 -8.90 -8.06
C VAL A 173 -12.33 -9.11 -9.30
N THR A 174 -13.45 -9.82 -9.14
CA THR A 174 -14.41 -10.03 -10.24
C THR A 174 -14.98 -8.71 -10.74
N GLY A 175 -15.31 -7.81 -9.82
CA GLY A 175 -15.81 -6.47 -10.12
C GLY A 175 -14.82 -5.64 -10.95
N VAL A 176 -13.55 -5.60 -10.54
CA VAL A 176 -12.48 -4.90 -11.24
C VAL A 176 -12.25 -5.51 -12.62
N ARG A 177 -12.11 -6.84 -12.73
CA ARG A 177 -11.90 -7.53 -14.01
C ARG A 177 -13.04 -7.29 -15.00
N ARG A 178 -14.28 -7.14 -14.52
CA ARG A 178 -15.43 -6.80 -15.37
C ARG A 178 -15.38 -5.36 -15.89
N VAL A 179 -14.93 -4.42 -15.06
CA VAL A 179 -14.92 -2.98 -15.38
C VAL A 179 -13.68 -2.58 -16.20
N ALA A 180 -12.53 -3.17 -15.88
CA ALA A 180 -11.24 -2.87 -16.49
C ALA A 180 -10.41 -4.17 -16.61
N PRO A 181 -10.68 -5.02 -17.62
CA PRO A 181 -10.03 -6.33 -17.76
C PRO A 181 -8.51 -6.30 -17.87
N GLY A 182 -7.93 -5.17 -18.32
CA GLY A 182 -6.49 -4.99 -18.48
C GLY A 182 -5.78 -4.35 -17.28
N SER A 183 -6.50 -3.97 -16.23
CA SER A 183 -5.87 -3.37 -15.04
C SER A 183 -5.15 -4.44 -14.22
N SER A 184 -3.93 -4.13 -13.80
CA SER A 184 -3.26 -4.91 -12.76
C SER A 184 -4.00 -4.76 -11.43
N ILE A 185 -4.05 -5.84 -10.64
CA ILE A 185 -4.66 -5.87 -9.32
C ILE A 185 -3.60 -6.30 -8.31
N LEU A 186 -3.34 -5.47 -7.30
CA LEU A 186 -2.62 -5.88 -6.10
C LEU A 186 -3.65 -6.17 -5.01
N LEU A 187 -3.55 -7.33 -4.36
CA LEU A 187 -4.43 -7.73 -3.26
C LEU A 187 -3.67 -7.73 -1.93
N HIS A 188 -4.21 -7.09 -0.91
CA HIS A 188 -3.72 -7.22 0.47
C HIS A 188 -4.88 -7.18 1.46
N GLY A 189 -4.58 -7.49 2.71
CA GLY A 189 -5.53 -7.40 3.82
C GLY A 189 -4.89 -6.76 5.03
N GLU A 190 -5.72 -6.13 5.84
CA GLU A 190 -5.36 -5.55 7.13
C GLU A 190 -5.53 -6.59 8.24
N GLU A 191 -4.57 -6.66 9.15
CA GLU A 191 -4.62 -7.43 10.39
C GLU A 191 -5.00 -8.90 10.14
N ARG A 192 -6.18 -9.33 10.61
CA ARG A 192 -6.64 -10.73 10.50
C ARG A 192 -6.90 -11.15 9.05
N SER A 193 -7.07 -10.18 8.14
CA SER A 193 -7.25 -10.45 6.71
C SER A 193 -5.93 -10.63 5.96
N THR A 194 -4.79 -10.29 6.56
CA THR A 194 -3.48 -10.29 5.89
C THR A 194 -3.12 -11.66 5.28
N TRP A 195 -2.98 -12.69 6.11
CA TRP A 195 -2.57 -14.02 5.65
C TRP A 195 -3.61 -14.70 4.74
N PRO A 196 -4.92 -14.64 5.03
CA PRO A 196 -5.94 -15.10 4.08
C PRO A 196 -5.87 -14.37 2.72
N ALA A 197 -5.57 -13.06 2.70
CA ALA A 197 -5.38 -12.31 1.46
C ALA A 197 -4.15 -12.77 0.68
N ILE A 198 -3.03 -13.05 1.36
CA ILE A 198 -1.82 -13.63 0.73
C ILE A 198 -2.15 -14.97 0.09
N ASP A 199 -2.84 -15.87 0.80
CA ASP A 199 -3.20 -17.20 0.27
C ASP A 199 -4.07 -17.08 -0.99
N LEU A 200 -5.02 -16.13 -0.99
CA LEU A 200 -5.86 -15.82 -2.15
C LEU A 200 -5.08 -15.22 -3.31
N ALA A 201 -4.13 -14.32 -3.04
CA ALA A 201 -3.29 -13.73 -4.07
C ALA A 201 -2.39 -14.79 -4.72
N VAL A 202 -1.81 -15.68 -3.92
CA VAL A 202 -1.07 -16.85 -4.41
C VAL A 202 -1.97 -17.76 -5.25
N GLU A 203 -3.23 -17.94 -4.84
CA GLU A 203 -4.22 -18.74 -5.57
C GLU A 203 -4.62 -18.18 -6.92
N ALA A 204 -4.86 -16.88 -6.97
CA ALA A 204 -5.30 -16.17 -8.15
C ALA A 204 -4.13 -15.65 -9.02
N GLU A 205 -2.88 -15.98 -8.67
CA GLU A 205 -1.65 -15.49 -9.30
C GLU A 205 -1.60 -13.96 -9.38
N LEU A 206 -2.07 -13.28 -8.33
CA LEU A 206 -2.11 -11.82 -8.23
C LEU A 206 -0.84 -11.29 -7.55
N PRO A 207 -0.37 -10.10 -7.95
CA PRO A 207 0.48 -9.26 -7.10
C PRO A 207 -0.11 -9.09 -5.70
N THR A 208 0.77 -8.96 -4.70
CA THR A 208 0.34 -8.79 -3.30
C THR A 208 1.24 -7.83 -2.53
N ARG A 209 0.85 -7.50 -1.30
CA ARG A 209 1.55 -6.58 -0.40
C ARG A 209 1.59 -7.18 1.00
N ILE A 210 2.71 -6.97 1.69
CA ILE A 210 2.91 -7.38 3.07
C ILE A 210 3.86 -6.43 3.78
N GLY A 211 3.70 -6.26 5.08
CA GLY A 211 4.63 -5.49 5.89
C GLY A 211 4.01 -5.15 7.23
N LEU A 212 4.77 -4.42 8.04
CA LEU A 212 4.35 -4.02 9.37
C LEU A 212 3.13 -3.11 9.35
N GLU A 213 2.81 -2.44 8.24
CA GLU A 213 1.52 -1.76 8.08
C GLU A 213 0.36 -2.75 8.13
N ASP A 214 0.42 -3.82 7.33
CA ASP A 214 -0.68 -4.79 7.20
C ASP A 214 -0.81 -5.68 8.45
N THR A 215 0.30 -6.18 9.01
CA THR A 215 0.27 -7.06 10.19
C THR A 215 1.56 -7.03 11.00
N LEU A 216 1.45 -7.35 12.29
CA LEU A 216 2.59 -7.50 13.21
C LEU A 216 2.98 -8.97 13.45
N THR A 217 2.28 -9.93 12.85
CA THR A 217 2.45 -11.36 13.14
C THR A 217 2.68 -12.21 11.90
N LEU A 218 3.39 -13.31 12.09
CA LEU A 218 3.54 -14.40 11.13
C LEU A 218 2.24 -15.23 11.02
N PRO A 219 2.10 -16.14 10.05
CA PRO A 219 0.86 -16.92 9.87
C PRO A 219 0.47 -17.75 11.09
N ASP A 220 1.44 -18.14 11.92
CA ASP A 220 1.23 -18.89 13.16
C ASP A 220 0.87 -18.01 14.36
N GLY A 221 0.77 -16.69 14.15
CA GLY A 221 0.46 -15.70 15.17
C GLY A 221 1.67 -15.23 15.99
N THR A 222 2.87 -15.74 15.73
CA THR A 222 4.08 -15.24 16.40
C THR A 222 4.42 -13.83 15.92
N PRO A 223 4.93 -12.93 16.78
CA PRO A 223 5.35 -11.60 16.36
C PRO A 223 6.44 -11.68 15.29
N ALA A 224 6.28 -10.91 14.21
CA ALA A 224 7.34 -10.73 13.24
C ALA A 224 8.53 -10.00 13.87
N SER A 225 9.74 -10.25 13.36
CA SER A 225 10.96 -9.55 13.80
C SER A 225 11.22 -8.24 13.02
N GLY A 226 10.49 -8.03 11.93
CA GLY A 226 10.61 -6.88 11.02
C GLY A 226 9.98 -7.17 9.65
N ASN A 227 10.06 -6.19 8.76
CA ASN A 227 9.45 -6.28 7.42
C ASN A 227 10.08 -7.40 6.57
N ALA A 228 11.40 -7.62 6.69
CA ALA A 228 12.11 -8.64 5.94
C ALA A 228 11.56 -10.06 6.21
N GLN A 229 11.29 -10.40 7.48
CA GLN A 229 10.76 -11.72 7.82
C GLN A 229 9.36 -11.96 7.25
N LEU A 230 8.52 -10.92 7.23
CA LEU A 230 7.20 -10.99 6.61
C LEU A 230 7.30 -11.25 5.10
N VAL A 231 8.20 -10.52 4.42
CA VAL A 231 8.47 -10.72 2.99
C VAL A 231 9.01 -12.12 2.71
N GLU A 232 9.98 -12.61 3.49
CA GLU A 232 10.53 -13.95 3.33
C GLU A 232 9.45 -15.04 3.44
N GLU A 233 8.49 -14.89 4.37
CA GLU A 233 7.43 -15.88 4.52
C GLU A 233 6.47 -15.87 3.32
N VAL A 234 6.14 -14.69 2.78
CA VAL A 234 5.36 -14.60 1.54
C VAL A 234 6.11 -15.23 0.37
N VAL A 235 7.41 -14.95 0.21
CA VAL A 235 8.25 -15.57 -0.83
C VAL A 235 8.23 -17.10 -0.71
N ARG A 236 8.27 -17.66 0.52
CA ARG A 236 8.14 -19.10 0.75
C ARG A 236 6.76 -19.62 0.37
N CYS A 237 5.68 -18.91 0.67
CA CYS A 237 4.33 -19.28 0.25
C CYS A 237 4.23 -19.44 -1.28
N PHE A 238 4.74 -18.48 -2.05
CA PHE A 238 4.76 -18.58 -3.52
C PHE A 238 5.69 -19.69 -4.01
N GLY A 239 6.86 -19.87 -3.40
CA GLY A 239 7.83 -20.90 -3.78
C GLY A 239 7.35 -22.34 -3.57
N ARG A 240 6.48 -22.59 -2.58
CA ARG A 240 5.88 -23.91 -2.33
C ARG A 240 4.91 -24.35 -3.43
N ARG A 241 4.28 -23.41 -4.13
CA ARG A 241 3.27 -23.69 -5.17
C ARG A 241 3.87 -23.90 -6.56
N ALA A 242 5.09 -23.42 -6.80
CA ALA A 242 5.81 -23.63 -8.06
C ALA A 242 6.46 -25.03 -8.18
N ARG A 243 6.30 -25.89 -7.17
CA ARG A 243 6.79 -27.28 -7.11
C ARG A 243 5.63 -28.25 -7.21
#